data_AF-A0A7X7ANN5-F1
#
_entry.id   AF-A0A7X7ANN5-F1
#
_cell.length_a   1.000
_cell.length_b   1.000
_cell.length_c   1.000
_cell.angle_alpha   90.00
_cell.angle_beta   90.00
_cell.angle_gamma   90.00
#
_symmetry.space_group_name_H-M   'P 1'
#
loop_
_entity.id
_entity.type
_entity.pdbx_description
1 polymer ?
#
loop_
_entity_poly.entity_id
_entity_poly.type
_entity_poly.pdbx_seq_one_letter_code
_entity_poly.pdbx_strand_id
1 'polypeptide(L)'
;MVYVELEEGAEFREIEKRILQDPYFIHDETHVIQVPRVEKLVDVGHGVLLERKGVSGVTANQMLKYEMRINNPALAGQVLVAAARATFRQSPGAYTVLEIPVIDFLDGDREDLIRRLV
;
A
#
# COMPACT_ATOMS: atom_id res chain seq x y z
N MET A 1 -5.22 -13.01 -8.65
CA MET A 1 -4.50 -13.75 -9.72
C MET A 1 -3.15 -14.18 -9.18
N VAL A 2 -2.69 -15.38 -9.52
CA VAL A 2 -1.38 -15.92 -9.13
C VAL A 2 -0.72 -16.49 -10.38
N TYR A 3 0.44 -15.96 -10.75
CA TYR A 3 1.24 -16.49 -11.86
C TYR A 3 2.27 -17.48 -11.33
N VAL A 4 2.38 -18.65 -11.96
CA VAL A 4 3.34 -19.68 -11.57
C VAL A 4 4.22 -20.06 -12.76
N GLU A 5 5.53 -20.08 -12.54
CA GLU A 5 6.52 -20.69 -13.43
C GLU A 5 6.90 -22.03 -12.81
N LEU A 6 6.75 -23.11 -13.58
CA LEU A 6 6.89 -24.48 -13.08
C LEU A 6 8.29 -25.01 -13.35
N GLU A 7 8.85 -25.68 -12.36
CA GLU A 7 10.04 -26.51 -12.55
C GLU A 7 9.76 -27.72 -13.46
N GLU A 8 10.81 -28.28 -14.05
CA GLU A 8 10.69 -29.44 -14.92
C GLU A 8 10.09 -30.63 -14.16
N GLY A 9 9.04 -31.24 -14.73
CA GLY A 9 8.34 -32.38 -14.14
C GLY A 9 7.22 -32.03 -13.15
N ALA A 10 7.01 -30.75 -12.83
CA ALA A 10 5.90 -30.33 -11.98
C ALA A 10 4.54 -30.39 -12.71
N GLU A 11 3.50 -30.88 -12.03
CA GLU A 11 2.15 -30.98 -12.59
C GLU A 11 1.30 -29.76 -12.18
N PHE A 12 0.79 -29.04 -13.18
CA PHE A 12 0.10 -27.78 -12.96
C PHE A 12 -1.17 -27.93 -12.11
N ARG A 13 -1.99 -28.96 -12.34
CA ARG A 13 -3.27 -29.11 -11.62
C ARG A 13 -3.08 -29.40 -10.14
N GLU A 14 -2.04 -30.14 -9.78
CA GLU A 14 -1.67 -30.35 -8.38
C GLU A 14 -1.30 -29.02 -7.71
N ILE A 15 -0.47 -28.21 -8.37
CA ILE A 15 -0.04 -26.90 -7.86
C ILE A 15 -1.21 -25.93 -7.75
N GLU A 16 -2.03 -25.83 -8.79
CA GLU A 16 -3.26 -25.04 -8.78
C GLU A 16 -4.15 -25.43 -7.60
N LYS A 17 -4.44 -26.73 -7.44
CA LYS A 17 -5.26 -27.22 -6.33
C LYS A 17 -4.67 -26.86 -4.97
N ARG A 18 -3.35 -27.00 -4.80
CA ARG A 18 -2.67 -26.65 -3.54
C ARG A 18 -2.76 -25.17 -3.24
N ILE A 19 -2.55 -24.30 -4.23
CA ILE A 19 -2.68 -22.85 -4.07
C ILE A 19 -4.12 -22.49 -3.69
N LEU A 20 -5.12 -23.03 -4.39
CA LEU A 20 -6.53 -22.75 -4.10
C LEU A 20 -7.01 -23.26 -2.73
N GLN A 21 -6.31 -24.23 -2.15
CA GLN A 21 -6.61 -24.78 -0.82
C GLN A 21 -5.77 -24.17 0.30
N ASP A 22 -4.78 -23.35 -0.04
CA ASP A 22 -3.92 -22.70 0.95
C ASP A 22 -4.74 -21.69 1.79
N PRO A 23 -4.58 -21.66 3.13
CA PRO A 23 -5.28 -20.70 3.99
C PRO A 23 -5.14 -19.23 3.57
N TYR A 24 -4.05 -18.88 2.88
CA TYR A 24 -3.83 -17.53 2.37
C TYR A 24 -4.74 -17.18 1.17
N PHE A 25 -5.15 -18.15 0.36
CA PHE A 25 -5.90 -17.93 -0.88
C PHE A 25 -7.33 -18.49 -0.87
N ILE A 26 -7.62 -19.49 -0.03
CA ILE A 26 -8.90 -20.24 -0.03
C ILE A 26 -10.13 -19.37 0.21
N HIS A 27 -9.96 -18.20 0.81
CA HIS A 27 -11.04 -17.27 1.13
C HIS A 27 -11.28 -16.21 0.06
N ASP A 28 -10.42 -16.13 -0.96
CA ASP A 28 -10.48 -15.15 -2.03
C ASP A 28 -10.70 -15.81 -3.40
N GLU A 29 -11.32 -15.08 -4.32
CA GLU A 29 -11.38 -15.51 -5.72
C GLU A 29 -9.98 -15.51 -6.33
N THR A 30 -9.39 -16.71 -6.41
CA THR A 30 -8.01 -16.89 -6.86
C THR A 30 -7.98 -17.59 -8.20
N HIS A 31 -7.35 -16.94 -9.19
CA HIS A 31 -7.08 -17.52 -10.51
C HIS A 31 -5.59 -17.84 -10.61
N VAL A 32 -5.24 -19.11 -10.79
CA VAL A 32 -3.85 -19.58 -10.96
C VAL A 32 -3.55 -19.73 -12.44
N ILE A 33 -2.45 -19.13 -12.91
CA ILE A 33 -2.08 -19.10 -14.32
C ILE A 33 -0.63 -19.54 -14.47
N GLN A 34 -0.41 -20.64 -15.18
CA GLN A 34 0.93 -21.05 -15.56
C GLN A 34 1.50 -20.12 -16.63
N VAL A 35 2.74 -19.67 -16.44
CA VAL A 35 3.45 -18.78 -17.34
C VAL A 35 4.87 -19.31 -17.59
N PRO A 36 5.46 -19.00 -18.76
CA PRO A 36 6.80 -19.46 -19.10
C PRO A 36 7.92 -18.71 -18.37
N ARG A 37 7.64 -17.51 -17.85
CA ARG A 37 8.58 -16.70 -17.07
C ARG A 37 7.87 -15.68 -16.19
N VAL A 38 7.97 -15.80 -14.87
CA VAL A 38 7.29 -14.87 -13.94
C VAL A 38 7.93 -13.48 -13.96
N GLU A 39 9.25 -13.35 -14.14
CA GLU A 39 9.92 -12.04 -14.09
C GLU A 39 9.41 -11.06 -15.16
N LYS A 40 8.91 -11.57 -16.28
CA LYS A 40 8.34 -10.73 -17.36
C LYS A 40 7.00 -10.11 -17.01
N LEU A 41 6.34 -10.60 -15.97
CA LEU A 41 5.01 -10.18 -15.52
C LEU A 41 5.04 -9.43 -14.19
N VAL A 42 6.23 -9.16 -13.65
CA VAL A 42 6.38 -8.43 -12.40
C VAL A 42 5.89 -6.99 -12.59
N ASP A 43 4.78 -6.68 -11.94
CA ASP A 43 4.25 -5.34 -11.79
C ASP A 43 4.31 -4.95 -10.31
N VAL A 44 5.00 -3.86 -10.02
CA VAL A 44 5.11 -3.27 -8.67
C VAL A 44 4.15 -2.09 -8.47
N GLY A 45 3.27 -1.88 -9.44
CA GLY A 45 2.11 -1.02 -9.33
C GLY A 45 1.20 -1.50 -8.20
N HIS A 46 0.71 -0.55 -7.42
CA HIS A 46 -0.26 -0.80 -6.37
C HIS A 46 -1.24 0.35 -6.29
N GLY A 47 -2.45 0.05 -5.83
CA GLY A 47 -3.49 1.04 -5.63
C GLY A 47 -4.23 0.80 -4.34
N VAL A 48 -4.63 1.89 -3.69
CA VAL A 48 -5.47 1.83 -2.51
C VAL A 48 -6.63 2.79 -2.71
N LEU A 49 -7.81 2.33 -2.33
CA LEU A 49 -9.03 3.11 -2.25
C LEU A 49 -9.57 3.01 -0.83
N LEU A 50 -9.62 4.14 -0.13
CA LEU A 50 -10.27 4.28 1.18
C LEU A 50 -11.49 5.16 1.02
N GLU A 51 -12.65 4.62 1.36
CA GLU A 51 -13.92 5.33 1.28
C GLU A 51 -14.60 5.36 2.64
N ARG A 52 -15.07 6.54 3.02
CA ARG A 52 -15.84 6.75 4.24
C ARG A 52 -17.12 7.48 3.90
N LYS A 53 -18.24 6.78 4.06
CA LYS A 53 -19.59 7.38 4.07
C LYS A 53 -20.03 7.65 5.50
N GLY A 54 -20.49 8.88 5.77
CA GLY A 54 -20.88 9.35 7.09
C GLY A 54 -22.07 10.31 7.06
N VAL A 55 -22.34 10.89 8.24
CA VAL A 55 -23.48 11.77 8.53
C VAL A 55 -23.00 12.92 9.42
N SER A 56 -23.45 14.15 9.15
CA SER A 56 -23.25 15.31 10.03
C SER A 56 -24.54 15.58 10.81
N GLY A 57 -24.61 15.10 12.06
CA GLY A 57 -25.83 15.16 12.87
C GLY A 57 -26.96 14.34 12.24
N VAL A 58 -28.00 15.02 11.74
CA VAL A 58 -29.12 14.38 11.01
C VAL A 58 -28.97 14.44 9.49
N THR A 59 -27.90 15.06 8.97
CA THR A 59 -27.69 15.28 7.54
C THR A 59 -26.77 14.20 6.95
N ALA A 60 -27.33 13.29 6.15
CA ALA A 60 -26.62 12.19 5.52
C ALA A 60 -25.71 12.64 4.35
N ASN A 61 -25.02 11.66 3.74
CA ASN A 61 -24.23 11.79 2.51
C ASN A 61 -22.91 12.58 2.63
N GLN A 62 -22.23 12.49 3.78
CA GLN A 62 -20.84 12.91 3.88
C GLN A 62 -19.96 11.81 3.26
N MET A 63 -19.21 12.13 2.21
CA MET A 63 -18.38 11.17 1.48
C MET A 63 -16.94 11.65 1.50
N LEU A 64 -16.04 10.85 2.05
CA LEU A 64 -14.60 11.05 1.95
C LEU A 64 -13.99 9.90 1.16
N LYS A 65 -13.17 10.24 0.17
CA LYS A 65 -12.46 9.29 -0.69
C LYS A 65 -10.98 9.64 -0.71
N TYR A 66 -10.14 8.65 -0.48
CA TYR A 66 -8.71 8.70 -0.69
C TYR A 66 -8.33 7.61 -1.69
N GLU A 67 -7.69 7.99 -2.80
CA GLU A 67 -7.27 7.07 -3.85
C GLU A 67 -5.80 7.32 -4.19
N MET A 68 -5.03 6.24 -4.30
CA MET A 68 -3.63 6.27 -4.73
C MET A 68 -3.39 5.20 -5.79
N ARG A 69 -2.56 5.52 -6.78
CA ARG A 69 -2.03 4.59 -7.80
C ARG A 69 -0.54 4.87 -7.93
N ILE A 70 0.28 3.94 -7.49
CA ILE A 70 1.67 4.21 -7.15
C ILE A 70 2.56 3.03 -7.46
N ASN A 71 3.86 3.29 -7.46
CA ASN A 71 4.88 2.24 -7.35
C ASN A 71 5.11 1.98 -5.84
N ASN A 72 4.74 0.78 -5.37
CA ASN A 72 4.71 0.46 -3.93
C ASN A 72 6.07 0.63 -3.23
N PRO A 73 7.15 -0.03 -3.70
CA PRO A 73 8.44 0.11 -3.04
C PRO A 73 8.99 1.54 -3.10
N ALA A 74 8.79 2.25 -4.21
CA ALA A 74 9.27 3.63 -4.34
C ALA A 74 8.54 4.58 -3.37
N LEU A 75 7.21 4.50 -3.30
CA LEU A 75 6.44 5.33 -2.38
C LEU A 75 6.77 4.99 -0.91
N ALA A 76 6.87 3.70 -0.58
CA ALA A 76 7.24 3.29 0.77
C ALA A 76 8.62 3.87 1.16
N GLY A 77 9.59 3.81 0.26
CA GLY A 77 10.90 4.45 0.46
C GLY A 77 10.79 5.96 0.70
N GLN A 78 9.98 6.68 -0.09
CA GLN A 78 9.75 8.11 0.10
C GLN A 78 9.14 8.43 1.47
N VAL A 79 8.13 7.66 1.90
CA VAL A 79 7.48 7.84 3.21
C VAL A 79 8.46 7.54 4.34
N LEU A 80 9.32 6.52 4.22
CA LEU A 80 10.35 6.21 5.21
C LEU A 80 11.38 7.34 5.34
N VAL A 81 11.83 7.93 4.23
CA VAL A 81 12.74 9.08 4.26
C VAL A 81 12.07 10.30 4.90
N ALA A 82 10.78 10.53 4.62
CA ALA A 82 10.02 11.60 5.25
C ALA A 82 9.84 11.37 6.77
N ALA A 83 9.56 10.13 7.18
CA ALA A 83 9.47 9.76 8.59
C ALA A 83 10.81 9.92 9.30
N ALA A 84 11.91 9.51 8.67
CA ALA A 84 13.26 9.71 9.18
C ALA A 84 13.58 11.19 9.41
N ARG A 85 13.15 12.09 8.51
CA ARG A 85 13.28 13.55 8.74
C ARG A 85 12.50 13.99 9.98
N ALA A 86 11.26 13.50 10.12
CA ALA A 86 10.40 13.89 11.24
C ALA A 86 10.98 13.46 12.59
N THR A 87 11.69 12.32 12.67
CA THR A 87 12.27 11.83 13.94
C THR A 87 13.31 12.79 14.53
N PHE A 88 14.05 13.54 13.70
CA PHE A 88 15.00 14.56 14.18
C PHE A 88 14.33 15.75 14.87
N ARG A 89 13.01 15.90 14.75
CA ARG A 89 12.22 16.95 15.39
C ARG A 89 11.48 16.46 16.64
N GLN A 90 11.45 15.15 16.89
CA GLN A 90 10.74 14.57 18.03
C GLN A 90 11.68 14.30 19.21
N SER A 91 11.10 14.25 20.41
CA SER A 91 11.79 13.70 21.58
C SER A 91 12.07 12.19 21.41
N PRO A 92 13.03 11.61 22.14
CA PRO A 92 13.26 10.16 22.10
C PRO A 92 12.00 9.38 22.50
N GLY A 93 11.59 8.44 21.65
CA GLY A 93 10.39 7.63 21.85
C GLY A 93 10.04 6.78 20.63
N ALA A 94 8.98 5.99 20.75
CA ALA A 94 8.38 5.25 19.64
C ALA A 94 7.05 5.90 19.30
N TYR A 95 6.85 6.23 18.02
CA TYR A 95 5.68 6.95 17.53
C TYR A 95 5.13 6.29 16.28
N THR A 96 3.82 6.41 16.10
CA THR A 96 3.12 6.14 14.85
C THR A 96 2.95 7.43 14.05
N VAL A 97 2.59 7.30 12.77
CA VAL A 97 2.33 8.47 11.89
C VAL A 97 1.17 9.35 12.37
N LEU A 98 0.29 8.82 13.22
CA LEU A 98 -0.85 9.57 13.78
C LEU A 98 -0.44 10.54 14.88
N GLU A 99 0.72 10.31 15.50
CA GLU A 99 1.21 11.08 16.64
C GLU A 99 2.14 12.22 16.23
N ILE A 100 2.65 12.19 14.99
CA ILE A 100 3.61 13.16 14.48
C ILE A 100 2.90 14.21 13.62
N PRO A 101 3.14 15.52 13.82
CA PRO A 101 2.60 16.56 12.94
C PRO A 101 3.02 16.36 11.48
N VAL A 102 2.08 16.40 10.54
CA VAL A 102 2.34 16.16 9.10
C VAL A 102 3.42 17.08 8.53
N ILE A 103 3.52 18.31 9.02
CA ILE A 103 4.53 19.28 8.57
C ILE A 103 5.96 18.84 8.88
N ASP A 104 6.18 18.03 9.91
CA ASP A 104 7.51 17.60 10.32
C ASP A 104 8.11 16.56 9.36
N PHE A 105 7.27 15.92 8.54
CA PHE A 105 7.68 15.01 7.47
C PHE A 105 8.24 15.77 6.24
N LEU A 106 7.87 17.05 6.09
CA LEU A 106 8.23 17.87 4.94
C LEU A 106 9.63 18.47 5.09
N ASP A 107 10.29 18.64 3.94
CA ASP A 107 11.59 19.30 3.86
C ASP A 107 11.42 20.81 3.71
N GLY A 108 12.22 21.60 4.44
CA GLY A 108 12.21 23.06 4.39
C GLY A 108 11.85 23.75 5.69
N ASP A 109 11.80 25.08 5.62
CA ASP A 109 11.37 25.93 6.73
C ASP A 109 9.85 25.87 6.93
N ARG A 110 9.41 25.90 8.19
CA ARG A 110 8.00 25.75 8.55
C ARG A 110 7.15 26.91 8.02
N GLU A 111 7.60 28.15 8.15
CA GLU A 111 6.84 29.32 7.73
C GLU A 111 6.70 29.38 6.21
N ASP A 112 7.79 29.06 5.50
CA ASP A 112 7.78 28.99 4.04
C ASP A 112 6.85 27.88 3.52
N LEU A 113 6.85 26.71 4.18
CA LEU A 113 5.95 25.62 3.84
C LEU A 113 4.47 25.99 4.07
N ILE A 114 4.15 26.64 5.19
CA ILE A 114 2.78 27.07 5.50
C ILE A 114 2.30 28.07 4.45
N ARG A 115 3.09 29.11 4.14
CA ARG A 115 2.75 30.12 3.13
C ARG A 115 2.53 29.54 1.73
N ARG A 116 3.19 28.42 1.41
CA ARG A 116 3.10 27.79 0.10
C ARG A 116 1.92 26.81 -0.01
N LEU A 117 1.56 26.14 1.08
CA LEU A 117 0.63 25.00 1.07
C LEU A 117 -0.78 25.33 1.58
N VAL A 118 -0.96 26.46 2.28
CA VAL A 118 -2.23 26.95 2.85
C VAL A 118 -2.52 28.36 2.35
#